data_AF-A0A0G9LE10-F1
#
_entry.id   AF-A0A0G9LE10-F1
#
_cell.length_a   1.000
_cell.length_b   1.000
_cell.length_c   1.000
_cell.angle_alpha   90.00
_cell.angle_beta   90.00
_cell.angle_gamma   90.00
#
_symmetry.space_group_name_H-M   'P 1'
#
loop_
_entity.id
_entity.type
_entity.pdbx_description
1 polymer ?
#
loop_
_entity_poly.entity_id
_entity_poly.type
_entity_poly.pdbx_seq_one_letter_code
_entity_poly.pdbx_strand_id
1 'polypeptide(L)'
;MDNMINREKRVGAGIITMSVLYFIGQAFTILGVIINLVFKDQINNFLLEAGTAADVNPTELTITLCIAIIITIAVILILLKKPIGAFIFIGIEILSFVYKAIVAGVTIYTPLSLIFPGLMIFFIYKKKDIYFVKE
;
A
#
# COMPACT_ATOMS: atom_id res chain seq x y z
N MET A 1 29.48 5.17 33.14
CA MET A 1 28.52 4.08 32.92
C MET A 1 27.31 4.64 32.19
N ASP A 2 27.52 5.17 30.98
CA ASP A 2 26.52 5.98 30.25
C ASP A 2 26.61 5.78 28.72
N ASN A 3 27.11 4.60 28.29
CA ASN A 3 27.38 4.29 26.88
C ASN A 3 26.50 3.13 26.34
N MET A 4 25.38 2.77 27.00
CA MET A 4 24.58 1.60 26.60
C MET A 4 23.08 1.86 26.35
N ILE A 5 22.59 3.10 26.51
CA ILE A 5 21.15 3.44 26.35
C ILE A 5 20.84 3.99 24.94
N ASN A 6 21.83 4.24 24.10
CA ASN A 6 21.63 4.55 22.68
C ASN A 6 21.74 3.30 21.79
N ARG A 7 21.06 2.21 22.18
CA ARG A 7 20.77 1.14 21.20
C ARG A 7 19.80 1.74 20.19
N GLU A 8 20.34 2.26 19.09
CA GLU A 8 19.60 2.76 17.94
C GLU A 8 18.37 1.89 17.74
N LYS A 9 17.17 2.46 17.96
CA LYS A 9 15.94 1.69 17.81
C LYS A 9 15.88 1.19 16.37
N ARG A 10 16.14 -0.11 16.17
CA ARG A 10 16.23 -0.72 14.83
C ARG A 10 14.82 -0.95 14.29
N VAL A 11 14.66 -0.69 13.00
CA VAL A 11 13.50 -1.12 12.23
C VAL A 11 13.48 -2.64 12.33
N GLY A 12 12.39 -3.23 12.85
CA GLY A 12 12.34 -4.68 13.06
C GLY A 12 12.47 -5.42 11.73
N ALA A 13 13.11 -6.59 11.73
CA ALA A 13 13.29 -7.39 10.50
C ALA A 13 11.96 -7.66 9.78
N GLY A 14 10.87 -7.89 10.52
CA GLY A 14 9.53 -8.03 9.94
C GLY A 14 9.04 -6.79 9.19
N ILE A 15 9.33 -5.58 9.67
CA ILE A 15 8.98 -4.35 8.96
C ILE A 15 9.78 -4.28 7.66
N ILE A 16 11.09 -4.58 7.69
CA ILE A 16 11.95 -4.57 6.50
C ILE A 16 11.43 -5.58 5.45
N THR A 17 11.14 -6.81 5.86
CA THR A 17 10.60 -7.84 4.95
C THR A 17 9.27 -7.39 4.33
N MET A 18 8.35 -6.86 5.15
CA MET A 18 7.07 -6.37 4.64
C MET A 18 7.26 -5.18 3.69
N SER A 19 8.16 -4.24 4.00
CA SER A 19 8.48 -3.12 3.11
C SER A 19 8.98 -3.57 1.75
N VAL A 20 9.86 -4.59 1.69
CA VAL A 20 10.34 -5.16 0.42
C VAL A 20 9.18 -5.75 -0.38
N LEU A 21 8.29 -6.51 0.27
CA LEU A 21 7.11 -7.07 -0.40
C LEU A 21 6.17 -5.98 -0.91
N TYR A 22 5.99 -4.90 -0.14
CA TYR A 22 5.24 -3.73 -0.58
C TYR A 22 5.90 -3.05 -1.79
N PHE A 23 7.22 -2.86 -1.81
CA PHE A 23 7.89 -2.28 -2.98
C PHE A 23 7.73 -3.13 -4.23
N ILE A 24 7.84 -4.46 -4.11
CA ILE A 24 7.60 -5.36 -5.23
C ILE A 24 6.15 -5.23 -5.72
N GLY A 25 5.19 -5.30 -4.80
CA GLY A 25 3.77 -5.14 -5.12
C GLY A 25 3.45 -3.79 -5.78
N GLN A 26 4.04 -2.70 -5.30
CA GLN A 26 3.84 -1.38 -5.89
C GLN A 26 4.53 -1.19 -7.23
N ALA A 27 5.69 -1.81 -7.46
CA ALA A 27 6.30 -1.81 -8.78
C ALA A 27 5.37 -2.47 -9.81
N PHE A 28 4.77 -3.62 -9.49
CA PHE A 28 3.78 -4.27 -10.35
C PHE A 28 2.52 -3.43 -10.55
N THR A 29 1.98 -2.84 -9.48
CA THR A 29 0.80 -1.98 -9.57
C THR A 29 1.05 -0.76 -10.45
N ILE A 30 2.16 -0.05 -10.25
CA ILE A 30 2.51 1.15 -11.02
C ILE A 30 2.74 0.79 -12.49
N LEU A 31 3.52 -0.24 -12.78
CA LEU A 31 3.75 -0.70 -14.16
C LEU A 31 2.44 -1.13 -14.83
N GLY A 32 1.60 -1.88 -14.12
CA GLY A 32 0.29 -2.31 -14.60
C GLY A 32 -0.61 -1.12 -14.95
N VAL A 33 -0.68 -0.12 -14.07
CA VAL A 33 -1.48 1.09 -14.31
C VAL A 33 -0.93 1.89 -15.50
N ILE A 34 0.39 2.06 -15.61
CA ILE A 34 1.02 2.76 -16.73
C ILE A 34 0.69 2.06 -18.06
N ILE A 35 0.82 0.72 -18.12
CA ILE A 35 0.48 -0.05 -19.32
C ILE A 35 -0.99 0.15 -19.68
N ASN A 36 -1.91 0.04 -18.72
CA ASN A 36 -3.33 0.23 -18.96
C ASN A 36 -3.68 1.66 -19.43
N LEU A 37 -2.97 2.68 -18.94
CA LEU A 37 -3.16 4.06 -19.39
C LEU A 37 -2.61 4.30 -20.81
N VAL A 38 -1.41 3.81 -21.11
CA VAL A 38 -0.75 4.02 -22.41
C VAL A 38 -1.45 3.25 -23.53
N PHE A 39 -1.91 2.03 -23.25
CA PHE A 39 -2.54 1.15 -24.24
C PHE A 39 -4.06 1.11 -24.11
N LYS A 40 -4.67 2.06 -23.38
CA LYS A 40 -6.10 2.11 -23.07
C LYS A 40 -6.99 1.84 -24.28
N ASP A 41 -6.78 2.56 -25.37
CA ASP A 41 -7.63 2.47 -26.56
C ASP A 41 -7.53 1.10 -27.25
N GLN A 42 -6.32 0.52 -27.28
CA GLN A 42 -6.10 -0.83 -27.83
C GLN A 42 -6.74 -1.90 -26.95
N ILE A 43 -6.61 -1.78 -25.63
CA ILE A 43 -7.23 -2.69 -24.66
C ILE A 43 -8.75 -2.60 -24.77
N ASN A 44 -9.31 -1.40 -24.85
CA ASN A 44 -10.75 -1.18 -24.97
C ASN A 44 -11.31 -1.76 -26.28
N ASN A 45 -10.63 -1.53 -27.40
CA ASN A 45 -11.05 -2.12 -28.68
C ASN A 45 -11.01 -3.65 -28.63
N PHE A 46 -9.98 -4.23 -28.02
CA PHE A 46 -9.88 -5.67 -27.81
C PHE A 46 -11.00 -6.22 -26.91
N LEU A 47 -11.34 -5.50 -25.82
CA LEU A 47 -12.43 -5.88 -24.91
C LEU A 47 -13.81 -5.80 -25.58
N LEU A 48 -14.03 -4.79 -26.43
CA LEU A 48 -15.24 -4.65 -27.23
C LEU A 48 -15.36 -5.77 -28.26
N GLU A 49 -14.27 -6.10 -28.96
CA GLU A 49 -14.21 -7.23 -29.91
C GLU A 49 -14.45 -8.58 -29.21
N ALA A 50 -14.01 -8.71 -27.96
CA ALA A 50 -14.26 -9.88 -27.12
C ALA A 50 -15.70 -9.93 -26.54
N GLY A 51 -16.55 -8.95 -26.87
CA GLY A 51 -17.94 -8.90 -26.41
C GLY A 51 -18.09 -8.52 -24.93
N THR A 52 -17.05 -7.96 -24.30
CA THR A 52 -17.10 -7.47 -22.93
C THR A 52 -17.48 -6.00 -22.89
N ALA A 53 -18.42 -5.64 -22.01
CA ALA A 53 -18.78 -4.24 -21.74
C ALA A 53 -17.81 -3.56 -20.76
N ALA A 54 -16.63 -4.14 -20.54
CA ALA A 54 -15.61 -3.61 -19.64
C ALA A 54 -14.83 -2.51 -20.36
N ASP A 55 -14.75 -1.34 -19.73
CA ASP A 55 -13.97 -0.21 -20.21
C ASP A 55 -12.90 0.13 -19.18
N VAL A 56 -11.67 0.37 -19.65
CA VAL A 56 -10.59 0.86 -18.81
C VAL A 56 -10.90 2.28 -18.36
N ASN A 57 -11.33 2.44 -17.11
CA ASN A 57 -11.67 3.74 -16.53
C ASN A 57 -10.42 4.55 -16.12
N PRO A 58 -10.08 5.66 -16.81
CA PRO A 58 -8.88 6.44 -16.50
C PRO A 58 -8.91 7.07 -15.11
N THR A 59 -10.09 7.39 -14.60
CA THR A 59 -10.27 7.98 -13.27
C THR A 59 -9.89 6.97 -12.18
N GLU A 60 -10.35 5.73 -12.32
CA GLU A 60 -10.02 4.64 -11.38
C GLU A 60 -8.52 4.31 -11.40
N LEU A 61 -7.92 4.27 -12.59
CA LEU A 61 -6.48 4.07 -12.76
C LEU A 61 -5.67 5.20 -12.12
N THR A 62 -6.11 6.45 -12.29
CA THR A 62 -5.44 7.61 -11.69
C THR A 62 -5.50 7.56 -10.16
N ILE A 63 -6.67 7.23 -9.58
CA ILE A 63 -6.82 7.05 -8.13
C ILE A 63 -5.90 5.94 -7.63
N THR A 64 -5.87 4.80 -8.33
CA THR A 64 -5.02 3.65 -8.00
C THR A 64 -3.53 4.04 -8.01
N LEU A 65 -3.09 4.81 -9.02
CA LEU A 65 -1.72 5.31 -9.11
C LEU A 65 -1.37 6.23 -7.94
N CYS A 66 -2.25 7.17 -7.60
CA CYS A 66 -2.07 8.07 -6.46
C CYS A 66 -1.93 7.30 -5.14
N ILE A 67 -2.80 6.31 -4.90
CA ILE A 67 -2.72 5.45 -3.71
C ILE A 67 -1.40 4.67 -3.69
N ALA A 68 -0.97 4.09 -4.82
CA ALA A 68 0.27 3.34 -4.91
C ALA A 68 1.50 4.19 -4.57
N ILE A 69 1.54 5.44 -5.04
CA ILE A 69 2.61 6.40 -4.73
C ILE A 69 2.59 6.77 -3.24
N ILE A 70 1.41 7.09 -2.68
CA ILE A 70 1.26 7.44 -1.25
C ILE A 70 1.75 6.30 -0.36
N ILE A 71 1.34 5.06 -0.65
CA ILE A 71 1.80 3.88 0.10
C ILE A 71 3.31 3.72 -0.01
N THR A 72 3.89 3.90 -1.21
CA THR A 72 5.34 3.82 -1.43
C THR A 72 6.08 4.82 -0.55
N ILE A 73 5.63 6.08 -0.53
CA ILE A 73 6.19 7.13 0.32
C ILE A 73 6.03 6.78 1.81
N ALA A 74 4.86 6.28 2.21
CA ALA A 74 4.60 5.87 3.59
C ALA A 74 5.55 4.76 4.05
N VAL A 75 5.78 3.75 3.20
CA VAL A 75 6.73 2.65 3.46
C VAL A 75 8.17 3.16 3.59
N ILE A 76 8.60 4.09 2.73
CA ILE A 76 9.91 4.73 2.85
C ILE A 76 10.04 5.47 4.19
N LEU A 77 9.02 6.26 4.57
CA LEU A 77 9.01 6.98 5.84
C LEU A 77 9.05 6.03 7.06
N ILE A 78 8.38 4.87 6.97
CA ILE A 78 8.43 3.82 7.99
C ILE A 78 9.86 3.27 8.13
N LEU A 79 10.54 2.99 7.01
CA LEU A 79 11.94 2.55 7.02
C LEU A 79 12.90 3.62 7.57
N LEU A 80 12.59 4.90 7.33
CA LEU A 80 13.30 6.05 7.90
C LEU A 80 12.94 6.33 9.36
N LYS A 81 12.13 5.46 10.00
CA LYS A 81 11.70 5.58 11.41
C LYS A 81 10.90 6.86 11.69
N LYS A 82 10.24 7.43 10.69
CA LYS A 82 9.40 8.62 10.84
C LYS A 82 7.98 8.20 11.28
N PRO A 83 7.48 8.64 12.45
CA PRO A 83 6.14 8.30 12.94
C PRO A 83 5.03 8.58 11.93
N ILE A 84 5.14 9.69 11.20
CA ILE A 84 4.17 10.10 10.18
C ILE A 84 3.97 9.05 9.08
N GLY A 85 5.01 8.26 8.75
CA GLY A 85 4.88 7.19 7.77
C GLY A 85 3.90 6.09 8.22
N ALA A 86 3.91 5.74 9.51
CA ALA A 86 2.99 4.76 10.06
C ALA A 86 1.54 5.25 10.03
N PHE A 87 1.30 6.52 10.37
CA PHE A 87 -0.04 7.12 10.32
C PHE A 87 -0.58 7.21 8.89
N ILE A 88 0.24 7.64 7.93
CA ILE A 88 -0.14 7.69 6.51
C ILE A 88 -0.49 6.30 6.01
N PHE A 89 0.36 5.30 6.30
CA PHE A 89 0.16 3.92 5.87
C PHE A 89 -1.15 3.32 6.42
N ILE A 90 -1.39 3.46 7.73
CA ILE A 90 -2.62 2.95 8.35
C ILE A 90 -3.85 3.67 7.76
N GLY A 91 -3.78 5.00 7.62
CA GLY A 91 -4.89 5.80 7.09
C GLY A 91 -5.24 5.45 5.65
N ILE A 92 -4.24 5.31 4.77
CA ILE A 92 -4.47 5.01 3.36
C ILE A 92 -4.97 3.57 3.14
N GLU A 93 -4.52 2.60 3.94
CA GLU A 93 -4.99 1.21 3.88
C GLU A 93 -6.46 1.11 4.30
N ILE A 94 -6.85 1.81 5.38
CA ILE A 94 -8.26 1.89 5.80
C ILE A 94 -9.11 2.56 4.71
N LEU A 95 -8.67 3.68 4.16
CA LEU A 95 -9.40 4.39 3.11
C LEU A 95 -9.55 3.53 1.84
N SER A 96 -8.48 2.84 1.45
CA SER A 96 -8.47 1.95 0.28
C SER A 96 -9.42 0.77 0.49
N PHE A 97 -9.47 0.22 1.70
CA PHE A 97 -10.40 -0.85 2.06
C PHE A 97 -11.86 -0.38 1.97
N VAL A 98 -12.17 0.79 2.54
CA VAL A 98 -13.52 1.37 2.49
C VAL A 98 -13.95 1.64 1.05
N TYR A 99 -13.08 2.23 0.22
CA TYR A 99 -13.35 2.46 -1.19
C TYR A 99 -13.68 1.17 -1.93
N LYS A 100 -12.86 0.12 -1.76
CA LYS A 100 -13.10 -1.19 -2.38
C LYS A 100 -14.40 -1.83 -1.91
N ALA A 101 -14.72 -1.72 -0.62
CA ALA A 101 -15.97 -2.23 -0.07
C ALA A 101 -17.20 -1.53 -0.67
N ILE A 102 -17.11 -0.24 -1.00
CA ILE A 102 -18.19 0.52 -1.64
C ILE A 102 -18.33 0.16 -3.13
N VAL A 103 -17.22 0.10 -3.87
CA VAL A 103 -17.24 -0.09 -5.34
C VAL A 103 -17.48 -1.55 -5.72
N ALA A 104 -16.78 -2.49 -5.08
CA ALA A 104 -16.81 -3.91 -5.43
C ALA A 104 -17.67 -4.76 -4.47
N GLY A 105 -18.13 -4.19 -3.36
CA GLY A 105 -18.81 -4.91 -2.29
C GLY A 105 -17.86 -5.67 -1.36
N VAL A 106 -18.42 -6.25 -0.30
CA VAL A 106 -17.69 -7.11 0.65
C VAL A 106 -18.05 -8.56 0.37
N THR A 107 -17.05 -9.35 0.02
CA THR A 107 -17.17 -10.80 -0.19
C THR A 107 -16.47 -11.55 0.94
N ILE A 108 -16.69 -12.86 1.03
CA ILE A 108 -15.98 -13.73 1.98
C ILE A 108 -14.45 -13.70 1.82
N TYR A 109 -13.95 -13.29 0.64
CA TYR A 109 -12.52 -13.19 0.35
C TYR A 109 -11.94 -11.80 0.66
N THR A 110 -12.78 -10.79 0.88
CA THR A 110 -12.36 -9.43 1.20
C THR A 110 -11.37 -9.35 2.39
N PRO A 111 -11.49 -10.15 3.47
CA PRO A 111 -10.51 -10.16 4.57
C PRO A 111 -9.10 -10.61 4.18
N LEU A 112 -8.93 -11.44 3.13
CA LEU A 112 -7.59 -11.87 2.68
C LEU A 112 -6.74 -10.68 2.23
N SER A 113 -7.37 -9.67 1.64
CA SER A 113 -6.69 -8.43 1.23
C SER A 113 -6.09 -7.64 2.39
N LEU A 114 -6.60 -7.84 3.61
CA LEU A 114 -6.15 -7.16 4.83
C LEU A 114 -5.01 -7.90 5.55
N ILE A 115 -4.65 -9.12 5.14
CA ILE A 115 -3.58 -9.88 5.81
C ILE A 115 -2.24 -9.15 5.70
N PHE A 116 -1.89 -8.70 4.50
CA PHE A 116 -0.64 -7.97 4.25
C PHE A 116 -0.59 -6.62 5.00
N PRO A 117 -1.60 -5.74 4.86
CA PRO A 117 -1.69 -4.51 5.64
C PRO A 117 -1.67 -4.80 7.15
N GLY A 118 -2.46 -5.77 7.60
CA GLY A 118 -2.59 -6.14 9.02
C GLY A 118 -1.28 -6.62 9.63
N LEU A 119 -0.49 -7.44 8.93
CA LEU A 119 0.83 -7.87 9.38
C LEU A 119 1.81 -6.71 9.51
N MET A 120 1.83 -5.79 8.54
CA MET A 120 2.69 -4.61 8.60
C MET A 120 2.30 -3.71 9.78
N ILE A 121 1.00 -3.47 9.96
CA ILE A 121 0.46 -2.71 11.10
C ILE A 121 0.84 -3.38 12.42
N PHE A 122 0.68 -4.70 12.53
CA PHE A 122 1.08 -5.47 13.71
C PHE A 122 2.57 -5.29 14.05
N PHE A 123 3.46 -5.35 13.05
CA PHE A 123 4.90 -5.13 13.28
C PHE A 123 5.23 -3.68 13.68
N ILE A 124 4.52 -2.68 13.13
CA ILE A 124 4.64 -1.28 13.52
C ILE A 124 4.21 -1.09 14.99
N TYR A 125 3.07 -1.67 15.40
CA TYR A 125 2.59 -1.61 16.78
C TYR A 125 3.55 -2.29 17.78
N LYS A 126 4.17 -3.40 17.39
CA LYS A 126 5.22 -4.05 18.21
C LYS A 126 6.44 -3.15 18.42
N LYS A 127 6.64 -2.16 17.55
CA LYS A 127 7.67 -1.12 17.64
C LYS A 127 7.09 0.24 18.01
N LYS A 128 6.08 0.27 18.88
CA LYS A 128 5.46 1.52 19.38
C LYS A 128 6.46 2.54 19.90
N ASP A 129 7.59 2.10 20.44
CA ASP A 129 8.63 2.99 20.96
C ASP A 129 9.29 3.85 19.88
N ILE A 130 9.15 3.48 18.60
CA ILE A 130 9.67 4.19 17.42
C ILE A 130 8.58 5.07 16.81
N TYR A 131 7.35 4.55 16.70
CA TYR A 131 6.31 5.14 15.85
C TYR A 131 5.17 5.83 16.62
N PHE A 132 4.99 5.54 17.91
CA PHE A 132 3.86 6.04 18.71
C PHE A 132 4.28 6.74 20.02
N VAL A 133 5.57 6.91 20.28
CA VAL A 133 6.03 7.73 21.41
C VAL A 133 5.90 9.19 21.01
N LYS A 134 5.10 9.94 21.78
CA LYS A 134 5.12 11.40 21.74
C LYS A 134 6.50 11.85 22.21
N GLU A 135 7.24 12.54 21.35
CA GLU A 135 8.30 13.45 21.81
C GLU A 135 7.70 14.54 22.69
#